data_AF-A0A844GXA3-F1
#
_entry.id   AF-A0A844GXA3-F1
#
_cell.length_a   1.000
_cell.length_b   1.000
_cell.length_c   1.000
_cell.angle_alpha   90.00
_cell.angle_beta   90.00
_cell.angle_gamma   90.00
#
_symmetry.space_group_name_H-M   'P 1'
#
loop_
_entity.id
_entity.type
_entity.pdbx_description
1 polymer ?
#
loop_
_entity_poly.entity_id
_entity_poly.type
_entity_poly.pdbx_seq_one_letter_code
_entity_poly.pdbx_strand_id
1 'polypeptide(L)' 'MHRAIKVRIYPNKTQAKKLSQVMGCCRWWYNYALNLCIDTYKATGKALKQVALNKYLPKLKKE' A
#
# COMPACT_ATOMS: atom_id res chain seq x y z
N MET A 1 -29.27 4.20 -0.96
CA MET A 1 -29.23 3.14 0.08
C MET A 1 -28.04 2.23 -0.21
N HIS A 2 -27.02 2.19 0.64
CA HIS A 2 -25.85 1.31 0.44
C HIS A 2 -26.14 -0.08 1.00
N ARG A 3 -25.82 -1.13 0.24
CA ARG A 3 -25.92 -2.53 0.68
C ARG A 3 -24.52 -3.11 0.79
N ALA A 4 -24.21 -3.73 1.92
CA ALA A 4 -22.98 -4.47 2.11
C ALA A 4 -23.27 -5.97 1.96
N ILE A 5 -22.44 -6.69 1.20
CA ILE A 5 -22.56 -8.12 0.99
C ILE A 5 -21.32 -8.79 1.59
N LYS A 6 -21.54 -9.74 2.50
CA LYS A 6 -20.46 -10.55 3.07
C LYS A 6 -20.20 -11.72 2.13
N VAL A 7 -19.03 -11.74 1.50
CA VAL A 7 -18.60 -12.82 0.59
C VAL A 7 -17.43 -13.58 1.22
N ARG A 8 -17.48 -14.91 1.18
CA ARG A 8 -16.35 -15.78 1.50
C ARG A 8 -15.75 -16.31 0.21
N ILE A 9 -14.45 -16.12 0.04
CA ILE A 9 -13.72 -16.54 -1.17
C ILE A 9 -12.94 -17.82 -0.84
N TYR A 10 -12.95 -18.80 -1.75
CA TYR A 10 -12.18 -20.04 -1.63
C TYR A 10 -11.15 -20.12 -2.78
N PRO A 11 -9.99 -19.46 -2.63
CA PRO A 11 -8.99 -19.42 -3.68
C PRO A 11 -8.28 -20.75 -3.85
N ASN A 12 -7.97 -21.13 -5.10
CA ASN A 12 -7.03 -22.20 -5.38
C ASN A 12 -5.59 -21.79 -5.04
N LYS A 13 -4.64 -22.74 -5.09
CA LYS A 13 -3.23 -22.50 -4.70
C LYS A 13 -2.60 -21.32 -5.45
N THR A 14 -2.85 -21.20 -6.75
CA THR A 14 -2.31 -20.11 -7.59
C THR A 14 -2.91 -18.75 -7.20
N GLN A 15 -4.22 -18.70 -6.94
CA GLN A 15 -4.91 -17.49 -6.48
C GLN A 15 -4.42 -17.06 -5.10
N ALA A 16 -4.29 -18.01 -4.16
CA ALA A 16 -3.81 -17.73 -2.81
C ALA A 16 -2.39 -17.14 -2.83
N LYS A 17 -1.49 -17.68 -3.67
CA LYS A 17 -0.15 -17.13 -3.87
C LYS A 17 -0.18 -15.70 -4.39
N LYS A 18 -0.98 -15.44 -5.44
CA LYS A 18 -1.12 -14.07 -6.01
C LYS A 18 -1.69 -13.09 -5.00
N LEU A 19 -2.72 -13.50 -4.24
CA LEU A 19 -3.30 -12.66 -3.17
C LEU A 19 -2.27 -12.32 -2.11
N SER A 20 -1.50 -13.31 -1.64
CA SER A 20 -0.43 -13.09 -0.66
C SER A 20 0.62 -12.10 -1.18
N GLN A 21 1.05 -12.24 -2.43
CA GLN A 21 2.00 -11.31 -3.08
C GLN A 21 1.43 -9.89 -3.13
N VAL A 22 0.21 -9.71 -3.61
CA VAL A 22 -0.43 -8.38 -3.72
C VAL A 22 -0.61 -7.75 -2.35
N MET A 23 -1.14 -8.49 -1.38
CA MET A 23 -1.32 -8.00 -0.01
C MET A 23 0.01 -7.65 0.65
N GLY A 24 1.06 -8.45 0.41
CA GLY A 24 2.41 -8.18 0.87
C GLY A 24 2.97 -6.87 0.30
N CYS A 25 2.87 -6.68 -1.02
CA CYS A 25 3.28 -5.44 -1.68
C CYS A 25 2.52 -4.21 -1.15
N CYS A 26 1.20 -4.32 -0.98
CA CYS A 26 0.38 -3.24 -0.41
C CYS A 26 0.79 -2.90 1.02
N ARG A 27 0.99 -3.91 1.88
CA ARG A 27 1.42 -3.72 3.27
C ARG A 27 2.78 -3.05 3.34
N TRP A 28 3.73 -3.52 2.53
CA TRP A 28 5.07 -2.95 2.48
C TRP A 28 5.03 -1.48 2.02
N TRP A 29 4.31 -1.19 0.94
CA TRP A 29 4.16 0.18 0.42
C TRP A 29 3.52 1.11 1.46
N TYR A 30 2.46 0.65 2.14
CA TYR A 30 1.81 1.42 3.18
C TYR A 30 2.77 1.79 4.31
N ASN A 31 3.53 0.81 4.83
CA ASN A 31 4.50 1.05 5.90
C ASN A 31 5.62 1.99 5.46
N TYR A 32 6.16 1.81 4.25
CA TYR A 32 7.18 2.70 3.69
C TYR A 32 6.67 4.14 3.59
N ALA A 33 5.49 4.32 2.98
CA ALA A 33 4.88 5.64 2.81
C ALA A 33 4.54 6.30 4.15
N LEU A 34 4.04 5.53 5.13
CA LEU A 34 3.72 6.02 6.47
C LEU A 34 4.98 6.54 7.17
N ASN A 35 6.08 5.79 7.14
CA ASN A 35 7.35 6.23 7.73
C ASN A 35 7.84 7.52 7.06
N LEU A 36 7.78 7.60 5.74
CA LEU A 36 8.15 8.80 4.99
C LEU A 36 7.30 10.02 5.41
N CYS A 37 6.00 9.84 5.57
CA CYS A 37 5.11 10.89 6.09
C CYS A 37 5.46 11.31 7.52
N ILE A 38 5.78 10.35 8.40
CA ILE A 38 6.17 10.64 9.78
C ILE A 38 7.46 11.47 9.81
N ASP A 39 8.47 11.06 9.05
CA ASP A 39 9.78 11.71 9.05
C ASP A 39 9.72 13.11 8.42
N THR A 40 8.99 13.25 7.30
CA THR A 40 8.77 14.57 6.67
C THR A 40 7.98 15.51 7.57
N TYR A 41 6.98 15.02 8.30
CA TYR A 41 6.23 15.83 9.24
C TYR A 41 7.09 16.31 10.40
N LYS A 42 7.92 15.43 10.99
CA LYS A 42 8.88 15.81 12.04
C LYS A 42 9.84 16.90 11.58
N ALA A 43 10.28 16.87 10.33
CA ALA A 43 11.25 17.81 9.79
C ALA A 43 10.63 19.16 9.34
N THR A 44 9.40 19.15 8.82
CA THR A 44 8.82 20.31 8.11
C THR A 44 7.49 20.80 8.65
N GLY A 45 6.85 20.04 9.54
CA GLY A 45 5.48 20.26 10.02
C GLY A 45 4.40 20.00 8.96
N LYS A 46 4.76 19.46 7.78
CA LYS A 46 3.82 19.21 6.67
C LYS A 46 3.82 17.73 6.29
N ALA A 47 2.63 17.20 6.01
CA ALA A 47 2.46 15.84 5.52
C ALA A 47 2.60 15.76 3.99
N LEU A 48 3.08 14.63 3.48
CA LEU A 48 3.14 14.36 2.05
C LEU A 48 1.75 13.99 1.50
N LYS A 49 1.41 14.53 0.33
CA LYS A 49 0.23 14.12 -0.43
C LYS A 49 0.51 12.83 -1.22
N GLN A 50 -0.54 12.09 -1.54
CA GLN A 50 -0.45 10.85 -2.34
C GLN A 50 0.33 11.03 -3.66
N VAL A 51 0.12 12.16 -4.35
CA VAL A 51 0.84 12.46 -5.61
C VAL A 51 2.35 12.52 -5.42
N ALA A 52 2.82 13.07 -4.29
CA ALA A 52 4.24 13.12 -3.96
C ALA A 52 4.78 11.72 -3.62
N LEU A 53 4.01 10.92 -2.86
CA LEU A 53 4.38 9.54 -2.52
C LEU A 53 4.48 8.67 -3.79
N ASN A 54 3.54 8.80 -4.73
CA ASN A 54 3.56 7.99 -5.95
C ASN A 54 4.81 8.23 -6.83
N LYS A 55 5.49 9.37 -6.70
CA LYS A 55 6.76 9.64 -7.40
C LYS A 55 7.91 8.76 -6.93
N TYR A 56 7.83 8.14 -5.76
CA TYR A 56 8.84 7.20 -5.25
C TYR A 56 8.73 5.81 -5.88
N LEU A 57 7.52 5.40 -6.30
CA LEU A 57 7.25 4.06 -6.82
C LEU A 57 8.13 3.66 -8.02
N PRO A 58 8.38 4.52 -9.04
CA PRO A 58 9.21 4.13 -10.19
C PRO A 58 10.66 3.81 -9.81
N LYS A 59 11.20 4.45 -8.76
CA LYS A 59 12.56 4.15 -8.26
C LYS A 59 12.58 2.83 -7.52
N LEU A 60 11.64 2.64 -6.59
CA LEU A 60 11.55 1.44 -5.75
C LEU A 60 11.25 0.15 -6.54
N LYS A 61 10.62 0.25 -7.71
CA LYS A 61 10.36 -0.90 -8.59
C LYS A 61 11.57 -1.35 -9.43
N LYS A 62 12.63 -0.54 -9.48
CA LYS A 62 13.87 -0.86 -10.19
C LYS A 62 14.91 -1.54 -9.31
N GLU A 63 14.74 -1.43 -8.00
CA GLU A 63 15.48 -2.19 -6.98
C GLU A 63 14.96 -3.64 -6.94
#